data_AF-A0A935XB93-F1
#
_entry.id   AF-A0A935XB93-F1
#
_cell.length_a   1.000
_cell.length_b   1.000
_cell.length_c   1.000
_cell.angle_alpha   90.00
_cell.angle_beta   90.00
_cell.angle_gamma   90.00
#
_symmetry.space_group_name_H-M   'P 1'
#
loop_
_entity.id
_entity.type
_entity.pdbx_description
1 polymer ?
#
loop_
_entity_poly.entity_id
_entity_poly.type
_entity_poly.pdbx_seq_one_letter_code
_entity_poly.pdbx_strand_id
1 'polypeptide(L)'
;MMRKVRMPFGPQFAITSRVAHVVSHPVGTLQNMNTSPNPPLAHGPDHLLTEHLRAVAEQAGRYAPSGGAVWASLAGLWHDLGKFRPGFQHYVRDDPDAHIEGRGVGRLDKSHSAAGALHALAQMKAHFGEPGRRAGRLLAMLIASHHAGLYDSAELDDRLSGGGRADSDREREEALRVCAAHAPEVLEIPEGIDAAALFGAIPGLDRDEPLAQALWLRMLFSALVDSDFLDTEAYFERSKAMRRAGFPKLDQYLARLDAHLDAMAQQVLAAGRADEPVMRARAQVLSDCRTAAIQPTGVFSLQVPTGGGKTLASLAFALRHAVAHGLDRVIVAIPYTSIVEQTVDVLTGIFGRDNVIEHHSQADGGVERRRRGRAWHARTGTRP
;
A
#
# COMPACT_ATOMS: atom_id res chain seq x y z
N MET A 1 40.49 -2.99 18.32
CA MET A 1 41.04 -4.23 17.73
C MET A 1 40.19 -5.41 18.18
N MET A 2 39.16 -5.76 17.41
CA MET A 2 38.27 -6.92 17.68
C MET A 2 37.82 -7.44 16.30
N ARG A 3 38.62 -8.36 15.74
CA ARG A 3 38.35 -9.79 15.55
C ARG A 3 37.09 -10.10 14.73
N LYS A 4 37.35 -10.40 13.44
CA LYS A 4 36.52 -11.26 12.58
C LYS A 4 36.07 -12.50 13.35
N VAL A 5 34.78 -12.81 13.29
CA VAL A 5 34.27 -14.17 13.47
C VAL A 5 33.70 -14.62 12.14
N ARG A 6 34.22 -15.74 11.66
CA ARG A 6 33.73 -16.51 10.52
C ARG A 6 33.26 -17.86 11.08
N MET A 7 32.41 -18.55 10.31
CA MET A 7 31.90 -19.94 10.43
C MET A 7 30.42 -20.03 10.87
N PRO A 8 29.70 -21.13 10.62
CA PRO A 8 29.00 -21.37 9.34
C PRO A 8 27.54 -21.83 9.56
N PHE A 9 26.58 -21.37 8.75
CA PHE A 9 25.26 -22.02 8.73
C PHE A 9 24.73 -22.14 7.29
N GLY A 10 24.34 -23.37 6.95
CA GLY A 10 23.81 -23.78 5.66
C GLY A 10 22.39 -23.23 5.41
N PRO A 11 21.84 -23.49 4.20
CA PRO A 11 20.61 -22.88 3.77
C PRO A 11 19.42 -23.62 4.38
N GLN A 12 18.57 -22.91 5.11
CA GLN A 12 17.17 -23.30 5.28
C GLN A 12 16.31 -22.11 4.88
N PHE A 13 15.18 -22.43 4.26
CA PHE A 13 14.18 -21.56 3.60
C PHE A 13 14.44 -21.28 2.12
N ALA A 14 14.01 -22.25 1.30
CA ALA A 14 13.54 -22.02 -0.06
C ALA A 14 12.18 -21.32 0.00
N ILE A 15 12.10 -20.05 -0.41
CA ILE A 15 10.83 -19.44 -0.77
C ILE A 15 10.47 -20.00 -2.15
N THR A 16 9.68 -21.07 -2.16
CA THR A 16 9.09 -21.56 -3.41
C THR A 16 7.92 -20.65 -3.76
N SER A 17 8.06 -19.87 -4.84
CA SER A 17 6.95 -19.12 -5.43
C SER A 17 6.04 -20.10 -6.17
N ARG A 18 5.22 -20.85 -5.43
CA ARG A 18 4.01 -21.43 -6.02
C ARG A 18 2.93 -20.35 -5.92
N VAL A 19 2.79 -19.60 -7.01
CA VAL A 19 1.57 -18.86 -7.30
C VAL A 19 0.44 -19.87 -7.23
N ALA A 20 -0.35 -19.83 -6.14
CA ALA A 20 -1.62 -20.50 -6.12
C ALA A 20 -2.46 -19.84 -7.22
N HIS A 21 -2.70 -20.57 -8.31
CA HIS A 21 -3.70 -20.20 -9.29
C HIS A 21 -5.04 -20.14 -8.54
N VAL A 22 -5.45 -18.94 -8.14
CA VAL A 22 -6.85 -18.66 -7.87
C VAL A 22 -7.55 -18.87 -9.21
N VAL A 23 -8.38 -19.90 -9.26
CA VAL A 23 -9.17 -20.24 -10.44
C VAL A 23 -10.06 -19.04 -10.74
N SER A 24 -9.68 -18.25 -11.75
CA SER A 24 -10.53 -17.25 -12.36
C SER A 24 -11.70 -17.98 -13.00
N HIS A 25 -12.81 -18.09 -12.28
CA HIS A 25 -14.07 -18.43 -12.90
C HIS A 25 -14.42 -17.27 -13.84
N PRO A 26 -14.75 -17.52 -15.11
CA PRO A 26 -15.23 -16.47 -15.98
C PRO A 26 -16.47 -15.89 -15.31
N VAL A 27 -16.41 -14.61 -14.96
CA VAL A 27 -17.60 -13.84 -14.59
C VAL A 27 -18.49 -13.90 -15.82
N GLY A 28 -19.47 -14.79 -15.75
CA GLY A 28 -20.53 -14.86 -16.74
C GLY A 28 -21.08 -13.46 -16.92
N THR A 29 -21.29 -13.07 -18.16
CA THR A 29 -21.97 -11.84 -18.54
C THR A 29 -23.39 -11.93 -17.99
N LEU A 30 -23.57 -11.59 -16.72
CA LEU A 30 -24.85 -11.56 -16.05
C LEU A 30 -25.38 -10.14 -16.14
N GLN A 31 -26.51 -10.07 -16.82
CA GLN A 31 -27.32 -8.89 -17.07
C GLN A 31 -27.48 -8.06 -15.79
N ASN A 32 -27.45 -6.73 -15.95
CA ASN A 32 -27.85 -5.74 -14.95
C ASN A 32 -29.13 -6.15 -14.20
N MET A 33 -28.99 -6.81 -13.06
CA MET A 33 -30.06 -6.99 -12.09
C MET A 33 -29.92 -5.88 -11.05
N ASN A 34 -30.26 -4.65 -11.44
CA ASN A 34 -30.49 -3.60 -10.46
C ASN A 34 -31.72 -2.78 -10.89
N THR A 35 -32.89 -3.31 -10.59
CA THR A 35 -34.20 -2.68 -10.84
C THR A 35 -34.70 -1.90 -9.62
N SER A 36 -33.85 -1.64 -8.62
CA SER A 36 -34.23 -0.78 -7.49
C SER A 36 -34.33 0.68 -7.97
N PRO A 37 -35.45 1.38 -7.73
CA PRO A 37 -35.63 2.77 -8.13
C PRO A 37 -34.64 3.73 -7.44
N ASN A 38 -33.90 3.26 -6.44
CA ASN A 38 -32.85 4.04 -5.78
C ASN A 38 -31.71 3.13 -5.28
N PRO A 39 -30.71 2.81 -6.12
CA PRO A 39 -29.62 1.91 -5.72
C PRO A 39 -28.64 2.60 -4.76
N PRO A 40 -28.05 1.90 -3.77
CA PRO A 40 -27.06 2.48 -2.87
C PRO A 40 -25.81 3.01 -3.61
N LEU A 41 -25.36 4.21 -3.28
CA LEU A 41 -24.22 4.89 -3.90
C LEU A 41 -23.03 4.96 -2.93
N ALA A 42 -21.82 4.75 -3.45
CA ALA A 42 -20.57 5.07 -2.75
C ALA A 42 -20.26 6.57 -2.87
N HIS A 43 -20.41 7.10 -4.09
CA HIS A 43 -20.16 8.50 -4.43
C HIS A 43 -21.23 9.00 -5.42
N GLY A 44 -21.63 10.26 -5.28
CA GLY A 44 -22.57 10.88 -6.21
C GLY A 44 -21.91 11.23 -7.55
N PRO A 45 -22.68 11.29 -8.66
CA PRO A 45 -24.11 11.00 -8.73
C PRO A 45 -24.49 9.52 -8.97
N ASP A 46 -23.60 8.69 -9.52
CA ASP A 46 -23.97 7.34 -10.01
C ASP A 46 -22.94 6.23 -9.70
N HIS A 47 -21.96 6.48 -8.82
CA HIS A 47 -21.03 5.43 -8.41
C HIS A 47 -21.70 4.45 -7.45
N LEU A 48 -22.07 3.26 -7.93
CA LEU A 48 -22.77 2.26 -7.12
C LEU A 48 -21.87 1.73 -5.98
N LEU A 49 -22.46 1.64 -4.78
CA LEU A 49 -21.72 1.18 -3.60
C LEU A 49 -21.19 -0.24 -3.74
N THR A 50 -21.97 -1.14 -4.36
CA THR A 50 -21.56 -2.53 -4.57
C THR A 50 -20.43 -2.68 -5.58
N GLU A 51 -20.38 -1.82 -6.59
CA GLU A 51 -19.29 -1.80 -7.58
C GLU A 51 -18.01 -1.31 -6.92
N HIS A 52 -18.08 -0.19 -6.19
CA HIS A 52 -16.99 0.36 -5.41
C HIS A 52 -16.40 -0.67 -4.42
N LEU A 53 -17.23 -1.29 -3.58
CA LEU A 53 -16.77 -2.27 -2.59
C LEU A 53 -16.05 -3.47 -3.23
N ARG A 54 -16.52 -3.94 -4.39
CA ARG A 54 -15.90 -5.04 -5.12
C ARG A 54 -14.59 -4.62 -5.79
N ALA A 55 -14.55 -3.43 -6.39
CA ALA A 55 -13.34 -2.88 -6.99
C ALA A 55 -12.24 -2.66 -5.93
N VAL A 56 -12.59 -2.06 -4.80
CA VAL A 56 -11.67 -1.88 -3.66
C VAL A 56 -11.22 -3.23 -3.10
N ALA A 57 -12.13 -4.22 -2.95
CA ALA A 57 -11.75 -5.55 -2.48
C ALA A 57 -10.76 -6.27 -3.43
N GLU A 58 -11.00 -6.21 -4.73
CA GLU A 58 -10.11 -6.81 -5.74
C GLU A 58 -8.74 -6.11 -5.74
N GLN A 59 -8.74 -4.78 -5.81
CA GLN A 59 -7.52 -3.99 -5.88
C GLN A 59 -6.69 -4.08 -4.60
N ALA A 60 -7.34 -4.01 -3.43
CA ALA A 60 -6.66 -4.15 -2.14
C ALA A 60 -6.06 -5.55 -2.00
N GLY A 61 -6.78 -6.59 -2.43
CA GLY A 61 -6.27 -7.96 -2.49
C GLY A 61 -5.03 -8.10 -3.36
N ARG A 62 -5.01 -7.42 -4.52
CA ARG A 62 -3.87 -7.41 -5.45
C ARG A 62 -2.66 -6.64 -4.90
N TYR A 63 -2.89 -5.56 -4.16
CA TYR A 63 -1.81 -4.74 -3.59
C TYR A 63 -1.35 -5.21 -2.22
N ALA A 64 -2.02 -6.20 -1.64
CA ALA A 64 -1.68 -6.74 -0.34
C ALA A 64 -0.26 -7.33 -0.33
N PRO A 65 0.44 -7.26 0.82
CA PRO A 65 1.66 -8.03 1.01
C PRO A 65 1.39 -9.54 0.90
N SER A 66 2.48 -10.33 0.78
CA SER A 66 2.39 -11.80 0.81
C SER A 66 1.55 -12.28 1.99
N GLY A 67 0.65 -13.22 1.72
CA GLY A 67 -0.30 -13.75 2.72
C GLY A 67 -1.45 -12.81 3.09
N GLY A 68 -1.49 -11.60 2.53
CA GLY A 68 -2.46 -10.55 2.88
C GLY A 68 -3.68 -10.44 1.98
N ALA A 69 -3.71 -11.10 0.82
CA ALA A 69 -4.73 -10.87 -0.22
C ALA A 69 -6.16 -11.01 0.32
N VAL A 70 -6.48 -12.13 0.98
CA VAL A 70 -7.83 -12.38 1.55
C VAL A 70 -8.18 -11.35 2.63
N TRP A 71 -7.21 -10.96 3.46
CA TRP A 71 -7.41 -9.95 4.50
C TRP A 71 -7.75 -8.58 3.92
N ALA A 72 -6.99 -8.15 2.91
CA ALA A 72 -7.21 -6.87 2.24
C ALA A 72 -8.52 -6.87 1.45
N SER A 73 -8.87 -7.98 0.79
CA SER A 73 -10.14 -8.09 0.08
C SER A 73 -11.34 -8.06 1.01
N LEU A 74 -11.32 -8.78 2.14
CA LEU A 74 -12.38 -8.70 3.15
C LEU A 74 -12.49 -7.30 3.74
N ALA A 75 -11.35 -6.65 4.02
CA ALA A 75 -11.34 -5.28 4.49
C ALA A 75 -11.95 -4.32 3.45
N GLY A 76 -11.58 -4.45 2.17
CA GLY A 76 -12.13 -3.64 1.08
C GLY A 76 -13.62 -3.84 0.88
N LEU A 77 -14.10 -5.08 0.95
CA LEU A 77 -15.52 -5.41 0.80
C LEU A 77 -16.38 -4.83 1.94
N TRP A 78 -15.80 -4.67 3.13
CA TRP A 78 -16.54 -4.27 4.32
C TRP A 78 -16.28 -2.84 4.80
N HIS A 79 -15.23 -2.16 4.31
CA HIS A 79 -14.78 -0.89 4.89
C HIS A 79 -15.89 0.17 4.95
N ASP A 80 -16.72 0.17 3.91
CA ASP A 80 -17.73 1.17 3.61
C ASP A 80 -19.17 0.71 3.87
N LEU A 81 -19.35 -0.40 4.60
CA LEU A 81 -20.70 -0.93 4.87
C LEU A 81 -21.64 0.10 5.50
N GLY A 82 -21.12 1.05 6.29
CA GLY A 82 -21.94 2.12 6.89
C GLY A 82 -22.57 3.05 5.87
N LYS A 83 -22.08 3.08 4.62
CA LYS A 83 -22.68 3.86 3.53
C LYS A 83 -24.05 3.33 3.12
N PHE A 84 -24.39 2.06 3.39
CA PHE A 84 -25.75 1.53 3.11
C PHE A 84 -26.85 2.19 3.95
N ARG A 85 -26.52 2.89 5.04
CA ARG A 85 -27.53 3.49 5.92
C ARG A 85 -28.35 4.56 5.20
N PRO A 86 -29.66 4.65 5.45
CA PRO A 86 -30.51 5.67 4.83
C PRO A 86 -30.02 7.12 5.05
N GLY A 87 -29.52 7.44 6.25
CA GLY A 87 -28.98 8.77 6.55
C GLY A 87 -27.75 9.14 5.71
N PHE A 88 -26.84 8.19 5.50
CA PHE A 88 -25.68 8.39 4.63
C PHE A 88 -26.10 8.51 3.15
N GLN A 89 -27.05 7.66 2.74
CA GLN A 89 -27.60 7.63 1.39
C GLN A 89 -28.34 8.93 1.02
N HIS A 90 -29.01 9.58 1.97
CA HIS A 90 -29.57 10.92 1.75
C HIS A 90 -28.46 11.93 1.51
N TYR A 91 -27.42 11.91 2.35
CA TYR A 91 -26.29 12.83 2.26
C TYR A 91 -25.53 12.73 0.93
N VAL A 92 -25.19 11.51 0.48
CA VAL A 92 -24.42 11.29 -0.77
C VAL A 92 -25.17 11.72 -2.04
N ARG A 93 -26.51 11.81 -1.99
CA ARG A 93 -27.34 12.25 -3.12
C ARG A 93 -27.56 13.75 -3.15
N ASP A 94 -27.60 14.39 -1.97
CA ASP A 94 -27.92 15.80 -1.84
C ASP A 94 -26.68 16.71 -1.87
N ASP A 95 -25.50 16.15 -1.56
CA ASP A 95 -24.23 16.89 -1.55
C ASP A 95 -23.21 16.21 -2.49
N PRO A 96 -22.84 16.81 -3.63
CA PRO A 96 -21.82 16.27 -4.52
C PRO A 96 -20.44 16.16 -3.86
N ASP A 97 -20.18 16.91 -2.77
CA ASP A 97 -18.97 16.83 -1.95
C ASP A 97 -19.13 15.90 -0.72
N ALA A 98 -20.19 15.08 -0.67
CA ALA A 98 -20.49 14.19 0.46
C ALA A 98 -19.39 13.17 0.81
N HIS A 99 -18.50 12.91 -0.13
CA HIS A 99 -17.36 12.04 0.05
C HIS A 99 -16.25 12.66 0.93
N ILE A 100 -16.39 13.94 1.34
CA ILE A 100 -15.42 14.67 2.17
C ILE A 100 -15.94 14.80 3.61
N GLU A 101 -15.27 14.11 4.55
CA GLU A 101 -15.53 14.30 5.98
C GLU A 101 -15.22 15.75 6.43
N GLY A 102 -16.22 16.48 6.96
CA GLY A 102 -16.02 17.78 7.62
C GLY A 102 -16.78 19.01 7.08
N ARG A 103 -17.55 18.93 5.99
CA ARG A 103 -18.42 20.04 5.51
C ARG A 103 -19.91 19.65 5.45
N GLY A 104 -20.83 20.41 6.06
CA GLY A 104 -22.28 20.13 5.98
C GLY A 104 -22.84 19.29 7.16
N VAL A 105 -24.10 18.84 7.02
CA VAL A 105 -24.98 18.31 8.09
C VAL A 105 -24.31 17.23 8.96
N GLY A 106 -24.56 17.30 10.27
CA GLY A 106 -24.41 16.26 11.31
C GLY A 106 -23.21 15.30 11.25
N ARG A 107 -22.26 15.42 12.19
CA ARG A 107 -21.12 14.48 12.36
C ARG A 107 -21.52 13.00 12.51
N LEU A 108 -22.75 12.72 12.98
CA LEU A 108 -23.26 11.35 13.19
C LEU A 108 -23.68 10.65 11.89
N ASP A 109 -24.20 11.38 10.91
CA ASP A 109 -24.70 10.78 9.66
C ASP A 109 -23.56 10.48 8.67
N LYS A 110 -22.39 11.07 8.91
CA LYS A 110 -21.18 10.89 8.10
C LYS A 110 -20.32 9.70 8.51
N SER A 111 -20.35 9.28 9.78
CA SER A 111 -19.52 8.15 10.21
C SER A 111 -20.01 6.85 9.57
N HIS A 112 -19.14 6.08 8.92
CA HIS A 112 -19.56 4.84 8.24
C HIS A 112 -18.58 3.67 8.43
N SER A 113 -17.49 3.90 9.16
CA SER A 113 -16.42 2.93 9.37
C SER A 113 -16.71 1.90 10.49
N ALA A 114 -17.70 2.15 11.36
CA ALA A 114 -17.99 1.27 12.48
C ALA A 114 -18.84 0.06 12.07
N ALA A 115 -19.79 0.22 11.13
CA ALA A 115 -20.61 -0.88 10.63
C ALA A 115 -19.75 -2.05 10.13
N GLY A 116 -18.78 -1.75 9.25
CA GLY A 116 -17.88 -2.75 8.68
C GLY A 116 -16.97 -3.41 9.72
N ALA A 117 -16.45 -2.63 10.66
CA ALA A 117 -15.57 -3.13 11.71
C ALA A 117 -16.30 -4.10 12.65
N LEU A 118 -17.50 -3.74 13.10
CA LEU A 118 -18.34 -4.60 13.94
C LEU A 118 -18.84 -5.83 13.16
N HIS A 119 -19.14 -5.69 11.87
CA HIS A 119 -19.47 -6.82 11.00
C HIS A 119 -18.31 -7.83 10.92
N ALA A 120 -17.09 -7.35 10.67
CA ALA A 120 -15.91 -8.20 10.63
C ALA A 120 -15.68 -8.96 11.96
N LEU A 121 -15.84 -8.28 13.10
CA LEU A 121 -15.75 -8.92 14.42
C LEU A 121 -16.78 -10.05 14.59
N ALA A 122 -18.04 -9.81 14.20
CA ALA A 122 -19.12 -10.77 14.33
C ALA A 122 -18.93 -11.96 13.39
N GLN A 123 -18.70 -11.71 12.09
CA GLN A 123 -18.58 -12.74 11.07
C GLN A 123 -17.36 -13.64 11.30
N MET A 124 -16.20 -13.05 11.58
CA MET A 124 -15.00 -13.85 11.80
C MET A 124 -15.12 -14.73 13.04
N LYS A 125 -15.70 -14.21 14.14
CA LYS A 125 -15.96 -15.00 15.34
C LYS A 125 -16.98 -16.11 15.10
N ALA A 126 -18.06 -15.82 14.36
CA ALA A 126 -19.08 -16.81 14.05
C ALA A 126 -18.52 -17.96 13.20
N HIS A 127 -17.67 -17.64 12.22
CA HIS A 127 -17.15 -18.60 11.26
C HIS A 127 -15.94 -19.40 11.79
N PHE A 128 -15.04 -18.76 12.54
CA PHE A 128 -13.76 -19.37 12.97
C PHE A 128 -13.57 -19.42 14.49
N GLY A 129 -14.61 -19.12 15.28
CA GLY A 129 -14.57 -19.18 16.74
C GLY A 129 -13.54 -18.23 17.38
N GLU A 130 -12.76 -18.75 18.31
CA GLU A 130 -11.78 -17.98 19.09
C GLU A 130 -10.62 -17.41 18.24
N PRO A 131 -9.97 -18.18 17.33
CA PRO A 131 -9.09 -17.62 16.30
C PRO A 131 -9.78 -16.53 15.48
N GLY A 132 -11.03 -16.75 15.11
CA GLY A 132 -11.88 -15.81 14.38
C GLY A 132 -12.05 -14.46 15.07
N ARG A 133 -12.24 -14.43 16.39
CA ARG A 133 -12.32 -13.15 17.12
C ARG A 133 -11.04 -12.33 16.96
N ARG A 134 -9.87 -12.97 17.02
CA ARG A 134 -8.58 -12.28 16.83
C ARG A 134 -8.43 -11.74 15.41
N ALA A 135 -8.80 -12.52 14.39
CA ALA A 135 -8.86 -12.04 13.01
C ALA A 135 -9.80 -10.86 12.84
N GLY A 136 -11.02 -10.98 13.37
CA GLY A 136 -12.03 -9.92 13.32
C GLY A 136 -11.50 -8.62 13.91
N ARG A 137 -10.64 -8.67 14.94
CA ARG A 137 -10.02 -7.48 15.53
C ARG A 137 -9.00 -6.81 14.60
N LEU A 138 -8.20 -7.58 13.86
CA LEU A 138 -7.28 -7.03 12.86
C LEU A 138 -8.06 -6.36 11.72
N LEU A 139 -9.10 -7.02 11.20
CA LEU A 139 -9.97 -6.44 10.18
C LEU A 139 -10.71 -5.19 10.69
N ALA A 140 -11.22 -5.23 11.92
CA ALA A 140 -11.85 -4.07 12.54
C ALA A 140 -10.88 -2.90 12.70
N MET A 141 -9.60 -3.15 12.99
CA MET A 141 -8.58 -2.11 13.05
C MET A 141 -8.33 -1.48 11.67
N LEU A 142 -8.27 -2.29 10.61
CA LEU A 142 -8.14 -1.79 9.23
C LEU A 142 -9.36 -0.95 8.83
N ILE A 143 -10.54 -1.51 9.03
CA ILE A 143 -11.82 -0.93 8.61
C ILE A 143 -12.16 0.32 9.42
N ALA A 144 -12.13 0.28 10.75
CA ALA A 144 -12.52 1.45 11.55
C ALA A 144 -11.61 2.67 11.28
N SER A 145 -10.36 2.42 10.87
CA SER A 145 -9.31 3.42 10.74
C SER A 145 -9.17 4.06 9.35
N HIS A 146 -9.90 3.59 8.33
CA HIS A 146 -9.60 3.92 6.92
C HIS A 146 -9.67 5.44 6.59
N HIS A 147 -10.36 6.25 7.41
CA HIS A 147 -10.36 7.72 7.30
C HIS A 147 -9.57 8.46 8.41
N ALA A 148 -9.34 7.86 9.57
CA ALA A 148 -8.68 8.50 10.71
C ALA A 148 -7.15 8.25 10.76
N GLY A 149 -6.68 7.21 10.07
CA GLY A 149 -5.38 6.59 10.28
C GLY A 149 -5.44 5.52 11.36
N LEU A 150 -4.51 4.56 11.31
CA LEU A 150 -4.54 3.33 12.11
C LEU A 150 -4.64 3.61 13.62
N TYR A 151 -5.76 3.19 14.23
CA TYR A 151 -5.99 3.26 15.67
C TYR A 151 -5.01 2.40 16.45
N ASP A 152 -4.67 2.81 17.67
CA ASP A 152 -4.19 1.85 18.66
C ASP A 152 -5.34 0.99 19.22
N SER A 153 -5.01 -0.02 20.02
CA SER A 153 -6.02 -0.94 20.55
C SER A 153 -7.04 -0.27 21.47
N ALA A 154 -6.65 0.74 22.24
CA ALA A 154 -7.53 1.41 23.20
C ALA A 154 -8.48 2.38 22.48
N GLU A 155 -7.97 3.11 21.46
CA GLU A 155 -8.78 3.95 20.58
C GLU A 155 -9.84 3.14 19.84
N LEU A 156 -9.47 1.95 19.33
CA LEU A 156 -10.42 1.04 18.68
C LEU A 156 -11.50 0.56 19.66
N ASP A 157 -11.10 0.20 20.89
CA ASP A 157 -12.03 -0.26 21.91
C ASP A 157 -12.99 0.87 22.34
N ASP A 158 -12.52 2.10 22.53
CA ASP A 158 -13.37 3.25 22.87
C ASP A 158 -14.38 3.54 21.74
N ARG A 159 -13.92 3.48 20.48
CA ARG A 159 -14.76 3.69 19.30
C ARG A 159 -15.87 2.64 19.18
N LEU A 160 -15.53 1.35 19.31
CA LEU A 160 -16.44 0.24 19.00
C LEU A 160 -17.22 -0.28 20.22
N SER A 161 -16.62 -0.23 21.41
CA SER A 161 -17.15 -0.86 22.63
C SER A 161 -17.28 0.09 23.82
N GLY A 162 -16.62 1.24 23.79
CA GLY A 162 -16.64 2.27 24.83
C GLY A 162 -17.70 3.34 24.59
N GLY A 163 -17.32 4.63 24.68
CA GLY A 163 -18.27 5.74 24.60
C GLY A 163 -19.04 5.82 23.27
N GLY A 164 -18.48 5.26 22.19
CA GLY A 164 -19.08 5.24 20.85
C GLY A 164 -19.97 4.03 20.54
N ARG A 165 -20.18 3.11 21.50
CA ARG A 165 -20.84 1.82 21.24
C ARG A 165 -22.27 1.94 20.73
N ALA A 166 -23.12 2.71 21.40
CA ALA A 166 -24.54 2.80 21.03
C ALA A 166 -24.73 3.35 19.61
N ASP A 167 -23.92 4.34 19.22
CA ASP A 167 -23.92 4.87 17.85
C ASP A 167 -23.37 3.85 16.84
N SER A 168 -22.32 3.11 17.21
CA SER A 168 -21.72 2.09 16.34
C SER A 168 -22.64 0.89 16.13
N ASP A 169 -23.35 0.45 17.17
CA ASP A 169 -24.33 -0.63 17.10
C ASP A 169 -25.52 -0.22 16.21
N ARG A 170 -26.05 1.01 16.39
CA ARG A 170 -27.09 1.57 15.49
C ARG A 170 -26.60 1.63 14.04
N GLU A 171 -25.38 2.14 13.83
CA GLU A 171 -24.75 2.24 12.52
C GLU A 171 -24.67 0.87 11.84
N ARG A 172 -24.24 -0.17 12.56
CA ARG A 172 -24.19 -1.55 12.06
C ARG A 172 -25.59 -2.08 11.72
N GLU A 173 -26.54 -1.97 12.63
CA GLU A 173 -27.88 -2.55 12.44
C GLU A 173 -28.60 -1.99 11.21
N GLU A 174 -28.55 -0.66 11.04
CA GLU A 174 -29.14 0.01 9.88
C GLU A 174 -28.44 -0.38 8.58
N ALA A 175 -27.10 -0.38 8.57
CA ALA A 175 -26.29 -0.74 7.41
C ALA A 175 -26.55 -2.18 6.95
N LEU A 176 -26.51 -3.14 7.89
CA LEU A 176 -26.69 -4.56 7.57
C LEU A 176 -28.10 -4.86 7.08
N ARG A 177 -29.13 -4.20 7.64
CA ARG A 177 -30.51 -4.36 7.18
C ARG A 177 -30.67 -3.96 5.71
N VAL A 178 -30.13 -2.81 5.33
CA VAL A 178 -30.21 -2.32 3.94
C VAL A 178 -29.31 -3.16 3.02
N CYS A 179 -28.08 -3.45 3.44
CA CYS A 179 -27.16 -4.29 2.66
C CYS A 179 -27.75 -5.68 2.38
N ALA A 180 -28.34 -6.35 3.38
CA ALA A 180 -28.95 -7.66 3.20
C ALA A 180 -30.12 -7.67 2.19
N ALA A 181 -30.83 -6.55 2.03
CA ALA A 181 -31.92 -6.41 1.07
C ALA A 181 -31.43 -6.12 -0.37
N HIS A 182 -30.24 -5.55 -0.53
CA HIS A 182 -29.72 -5.09 -1.83
C HIS A 182 -28.58 -5.95 -2.38
N ALA A 183 -27.69 -6.43 -1.52
CA ALA A 183 -26.46 -7.14 -1.86
C ALA A 183 -26.01 -8.07 -0.71
N PRO A 184 -26.81 -9.09 -0.35
CA PRO A 184 -26.51 -9.98 0.78
C PRO A 184 -25.15 -10.66 0.67
N GLU A 185 -24.66 -10.92 -0.54
CA GLU A 185 -23.36 -11.53 -0.81
C GLU A 185 -22.18 -10.70 -0.30
N VAL A 186 -22.34 -9.37 -0.13
CA VAL A 186 -21.30 -8.49 0.44
C VAL A 186 -21.07 -8.82 1.92
N LEU A 187 -22.08 -9.35 2.62
CA LEU A 187 -21.99 -9.64 4.05
C LEU A 187 -21.32 -10.98 4.35
N GLU A 188 -21.11 -11.81 3.34
CA GLU A 188 -20.63 -13.17 3.50
C GLU A 188 -19.10 -13.26 3.45
N ILE A 189 -18.56 -14.23 4.17
CA ILE A 189 -17.17 -14.66 3.99
C ILE A 189 -17.17 -15.61 2.79
N PRO A 190 -16.33 -15.39 1.76
CA PRO A 190 -16.26 -16.30 0.61
C PRO A 190 -16.05 -17.76 1.05
N GLU A 191 -16.78 -18.68 0.42
CA GLU A 191 -16.67 -20.10 0.71
C GLU A 191 -15.24 -20.61 0.45
N GLY A 192 -14.83 -21.62 1.24
CA GLY A 192 -13.53 -22.27 1.05
C GLY A 192 -12.33 -21.53 1.65
N ILE A 193 -12.53 -20.45 2.42
CA ILE A 193 -11.45 -19.84 3.21
C ILE A 193 -11.04 -20.79 4.33
N ASP A 194 -9.87 -21.41 4.17
CA ASP A 194 -9.25 -22.22 5.21
C ASP A 194 -8.68 -21.32 6.31
N ALA A 195 -9.18 -21.52 7.54
CA ALA A 195 -8.68 -20.88 8.74
C ALA A 195 -7.17 -21.06 8.90
N ALA A 196 -6.67 -22.30 8.74
CA ALA A 196 -5.26 -22.59 8.97
C ALA A 196 -4.37 -21.82 7.98
N ALA A 197 -4.77 -21.75 6.72
CA ALA A 197 -4.11 -20.93 5.72
C ALA A 197 -4.20 -19.42 6.04
N LEU A 198 -5.38 -18.91 6.43
CA LEU A 198 -5.60 -17.51 6.71
C LEU A 198 -4.74 -17.01 7.89
N PHE A 199 -4.68 -17.78 8.97
CA PHE A 199 -3.91 -17.45 10.17
C PHE A 199 -2.41 -17.73 10.00
N GLY A 200 -2.06 -18.84 9.34
CA GLY A 200 -0.67 -19.19 9.05
C GLY A 200 0.03 -18.21 8.10
N ALA A 201 -0.75 -17.43 7.34
CA ALA A 201 -0.24 -16.39 6.46
C ALA A 201 0.22 -15.10 7.18
N ILE A 202 -0.09 -14.94 8.47
CA ILE A 202 0.30 -13.74 9.25
C ILE A 202 1.81 -13.82 9.56
N PRO A 203 2.64 -12.91 9.01
CA PRO A 203 4.08 -12.96 9.22
C PRO A 203 4.45 -12.78 10.69
N GLY A 204 5.35 -13.64 11.19
CA GLY A 204 5.88 -13.54 12.54
C GLY A 204 4.90 -13.97 13.63
N LEU A 205 3.76 -14.57 13.30
CA LEU A 205 2.81 -15.08 14.29
C LEU A 205 3.35 -16.33 15.01
N ASP A 206 4.00 -17.24 14.27
CA ASP A 206 4.59 -18.48 14.78
C ASP A 206 5.81 -18.23 15.69
N ARG A 207 6.53 -17.12 15.45
CA ARG A 207 7.77 -16.74 16.14
C ARG A 207 7.61 -15.64 17.18
N ASP A 208 6.38 -15.16 17.39
CA ASP A 208 6.08 -14.01 18.25
C ASP A 208 6.93 -12.77 17.90
N GLU A 209 6.92 -12.39 16.62
CA GLU A 209 7.62 -11.22 16.08
C GLU A 209 6.64 -10.05 15.89
N PRO A 210 6.36 -9.23 16.94
CA PRO A 210 5.34 -8.19 16.88
C PRO A 210 5.63 -7.11 15.85
N LEU A 211 6.91 -6.87 15.52
CA LEU A 211 7.28 -5.89 14.48
C LEU A 211 6.85 -6.36 13.08
N ALA A 212 7.02 -7.65 12.78
CA ALA A 212 6.61 -8.23 11.49
C ALA A 212 5.08 -8.14 11.33
N GLN A 213 4.35 -8.50 12.38
CA GLN A 213 2.88 -8.39 12.43
C GLN A 213 2.42 -6.94 12.27
N ALA A 214 3.05 -6.01 12.99
CA ALA A 214 2.73 -4.59 12.95
C ALA A 214 3.02 -3.93 11.58
N LEU A 215 4.10 -4.35 10.90
CA LEU A 215 4.42 -3.89 9.56
C LEU A 215 3.44 -4.46 8.53
N TRP A 216 3.13 -5.75 8.62
CA TRP A 216 2.16 -6.41 7.73
C TRP A 216 0.78 -5.75 7.83
N LEU A 217 0.30 -5.47 9.05
CA LEU A 217 -0.96 -4.74 9.25
C LEU A 217 -0.93 -3.34 8.61
N ARG A 218 0.19 -2.61 8.70
CA ARG A 218 0.35 -1.29 8.06
C ARG A 218 0.36 -1.39 6.53
N MET A 219 0.93 -2.46 5.98
CA MET A 219 0.90 -2.71 4.54
C MET A 219 -0.52 -3.03 4.05
N LEU A 220 -1.28 -3.83 4.80
CA LEU A 220 -2.70 -4.06 4.53
C LEU A 220 -3.52 -2.78 4.60
N PHE A 221 -3.29 -1.97 5.63
CA PHE A 221 -3.94 -0.66 5.77
C PHE A 221 -3.62 0.25 4.58
N SER A 222 -2.36 0.29 4.16
CA SER A 222 -1.95 1.04 2.97
C SER A 222 -2.64 0.52 1.71
N ALA A 223 -2.74 -0.80 1.53
CA ALA A 223 -3.40 -1.39 0.36
C ALA A 223 -4.90 -1.05 0.32
N LEU A 224 -5.59 -1.12 1.46
CA LEU A 224 -6.99 -0.74 1.58
C LEU A 224 -7.21 0.73 1.22
N VAL A 225 -6.49 1.64 1.89
CA VAL A 225 -6.64 3.08 1.69
C VAL A 225 -6.26 3.48 0.27
N ASP A 226 -5.15 2.97 -0.28
CA ASP A 226 -4.74 3.28 -1.65
C ASP A 226 -5.79 2.80 -2.67
N SER A 227 -6.42 1.65 -2.43
CA SER A 227 -7.46 1.12 -3.32
C SER A 227 -8.74 1.95 -3.27
N ASP A 228 -9.20 2.36 -2.08
CA ASP A 228 -10.35 3.26 -1.91
C ASP A 228 -10.14 4.60 -2.64
N PHE A 229 -8.95 5.20 -2.47
CA PHE A 229 -8.57 6.43 -3.17
C PHE A 229 -8.47 6.25 -4.69
N LEU A 230 -7.88 5.14 -5.16
CA LEU A 230 -7.69 4.90 -6.59
C LEU A 230 -9.00 4.61 -7.31
N ASP A 231 -9.93 3.88 -6.69
CA ASP A 231 -11.26 3.63 -7.25
C ASP A 231 -12.08 4.94 -7.33
N THR A 232 -12.04 5.73 -6.25
CA THR A 232 -12.63 7.07 -6.22
C THR A 232 -12.02 7.99 -7.30
N GLU A 233 -10.69 8.03 -7.43
CA GLU A 233 -9.99 8.81 -8.46
C GLU A 233 -10.33 8.31 -9.87
N ALA A 234 -10.40 7.00 -10.09
CA ALA A 234 -10.73 6.42 -11.39
C ALA A 234 -12.15 6.77 -11.83
N TYR A 235 -13.09 6.89 -10.88
CA TYR A 235 -14.45 7.35 -11.15
C TYR A 235 -14.49 8.84 -11.57
N PHE A 236 -13.85 9.73 -10.80
CA PHE A 236 -13.91 11.18 -11.07
C PHE A 236 -12.96 11.66 -12.18
N GLU A 237 -11.81 11.00 -12.35
CA GLU A 237 -10.71 11.48 -13.19
C GLU A 237 -10.05 10.33 -13.99
N ARG A 238 -10.84 9.59 -14.79
CA ARG A 238 -10.34 8.49 -15.66
C ARG A 238 -9.05 8.83 -16.44
N SER A 239 -8.90 10.07 -16.90
CA SER A 239 -7.72 10.51 -17.64
C SER A 239 -6.44 10.63 -16.76
N LYS A 240 -6.56 10.89 -15.46
CA LYS A 240 -5.42 10.87 -14.52
C LYS A 240 -5.01 9.45 -14.16
N ALA A 241 -5.97 8.55 -13.93
CA ALA A 241 -5.71 7.14 -13.66
C ALA A 241 -4.88 6.49 -14.80
N MET A 242 -5.21 6.81 -16.06
CA MET A 242 -4.46 6.32 -17.23
C MET A 242 -3.03 6.85 -17.32
N ARG A 243 -2.71 8.05 -16.79
CA ARG A 243 -1.35 8.60 -16.82
C ARG A 243 -0.38 7.91 -15.85
N ARG A 244 -0.87 7.23 -14.82
CA ARG A 244 -0.03 6.45 -13.88
C ARG A 244 0.46 5.13 -14.48
N ALA A 245 -0.18 4.64 -15.55
CA ALA A 245 0.22 3.44 -16.29
C ALA A 245 1.26 3.81 -17.37
N GLY A 246 2.50 4.07 -16.98
CA GLY A 246 3.52 4.48 -17.96
C GLY A 246 4.99 4.38 -17.55
N PHE A 247 5.30 3.94 -16.33
CA PHE A 247 6.70 3.83 -15.92
C PHE A 247 7.44 2.75 -16.72
N PRO A 248 8.68 3.02 -17.15
CA PRO A 248 9.56 2.01 -17.74
C PRO A 248 9.72 0.80 -16.82
N LYS A 249 9.92 -0.38 -17.40
CA LYS A 249 10.34 -1.55 -16.63
C LYS A 249 11.75 -1.36 -16.08
N LEU A 250 12.10 -2.05 -14.99
CA LEU A 250 13.41 -1.87 -14.32
C LEU A 250 14.61 -2.22 -15.21
N ASP A 251 14.45 -3.10 -16.19
CA ASP A 251 15.46 -3.39 -17.22
C ASP A 251 15.74 -2.18 -18.11
N GLN A 252 14.72 -1.37 -18.42
CA GLN A 252 14.88 -0.12 -19.16
C GLN A 252 15.56 0.95 -18.31
N TYR A 253 15.24 1.05 -17.01
CA TYR A 253 15.99 1.90 -16.08
C TYR A 253 17.46 1.48 -16.00
N LEU A 254 17.72 0.18 -15.89
CA LEU A 254 19.08 -0.36 -15.88
C LEU A 254 19.84 0.01 -17.15
N ALA A 255 19.24 -0.18 -18.33
CA ALA A 255 19.87 0.16 -19.60
C ALA A 255 20.23 1.64 -19.71
N ARG A 256 19.32 2.54 -19.27
CA ARG A 256 19.58 3.99 -19.23
C ARG A 256 20.73 4.35 -18.27
N LEU A 257 20.76 3.73 -17.10
CA LEU A 257 21.84 3.95 -16.14
C LEU A 257 23.19 3.45 -16.66
N ASP A 258 23.22 2.27 -17.27
CA ASP A 258 24.45 1.72 -17.84
C ASP A 258 24.98 2.61 -18.98
N ALA A 259 24.12 3.07 -19.89
CA ALA A 259 24.50 4.01 -20.93
C ALA A 259 25.08 5.33 -20.37
N HIS A 260 24.49 5.85 -19.30
CA HIS A 260 25.00 7.03 -18.61
C HIS A 260 26.38 6.79 -17.99
N LEU A 261 26.55 5.66 -17.27
CA LEU A 261 27.83 5.29 -16.66
C LEU A 261 28.94 5.06 -17.70
N ASP A 262 28.60 4.44 -18.83
CA ASP A 262 29.54 4.22 -19.92
C ASP A 262 29.95 5.54 -20.57
N ALA A 263 29.02 6.48 -20.77
CA ALA A 263 29.34 7.83 -21.25
C ALA A 263 30.28 8.58 -20.29
N MET A 264 30.05 8.49 -18.98
CA MET A 264 30.95 9.07 -17.97
C MET A 264 32.35 8.44 -18.04
N ALA A 265 32.45 7.12 -18.22
CA ALA A 265 33.73 6.43 -18.36
C ALA A 265 34.48 6.88 -19.63
N GLN A 266 33.78 7.06 -20.75
CA GLN A 266 34.37 7.58 -21.98
C GLN A 266 34.87 9.02 -21.82
N GLN A 267 34.14 9.88 -21.11
CA GLN A 267 34.60 11.24 -20.80
C GLN A 267 35.88 11.25 -19.95
N VAL A 268 36.00 10.35 -18.97
CA VAL A 268 37.21 10.19 -18.15
C VAL A 268 38.40 9.73 -19.00
N LEU A 269 38.18 8.78 -19.92
CA LEU A 269 39.19 8.32 -20.87
C LEU A 269 39.64 9.43 -21.82
N ALA A 270 38.68 10.14 -22.44
CA ALA A 270 38.96 11.24 -23.36
C ALA A 270 39.70 12.40 -22.69
N ALA A 271 39.47 12.63 -21.39
CA ALA A 271 40.18 13.62 -20.61
C ALA A 271 41.58 13.14 -20.12
N GLY A 272 41.98 11.90 -20.39
CA GLY A 272 43.26 11.33 -19.94
C GLY A 272 43.33 11.09 -18.43
N ARG A 273 42.19 10.95 -17.75
CA ARG A 273 42.08 10.88 -16.28
C ARG A 273 41.89 9.48 -15.73
N ALA A 274 41.91 8.46 -16.58
CA ALA A 274 41.63 7.07 -16.20
C ALA A 274 42.61 6.54 -15.15
N ASP A 275 43.87 6.99 -15.20
CA ASP A 275 44.93 6.60 -14.27
C ASP A 275 44.97 7.43 -12.98
N GLU A 276 44.03 8.36 -12.79
CA GLU A 276 43.90 9.02 -11.50
C GLU A 276 43.47 8.00 -10.44
N PRO A 277 44.10 7.97 -9.25
CA PRO A 277 43.74 7.03 -8.18
C PRO A 277 42.25 7.05 -7.83
N VAL A 278 41.63 8.24 -7.86
CA VAL A 278 40.19 8.42 -7.59
C VAL A 278 39.31 7.81 -8.68
N MET A 279 39.71 7.88 -9.95
CA MET A 279 38.93 7.32 -11.06
C MET A 279 39.02 5.81 -11.08
N ARG A 280 40.21 5.24 -10.82
CA ARG A 280 40.36 3.80 -10.61
C ARG A 280 39.54 3.29 -9.44
N ALA A 281 39.55 4.00 -8.30
CA ALA A 281 38.74 3.63 -7.14
C ALA A 281 37.24 3.64 -7.45
N ARG A 282 36.75 4.66 -8.17
CA ARG A 282 35.35 4.75 -8.60
C ARG A 282 34.97 3.60 -9.54
N ALA A 283 35.82 3.29 -10.52
CA ALA A 283 35.62 2.18 -11.44
C ALA A 283 35.57 0.83 -10.70
N GLN A 284 36.46 0.64 -9.72
CA GLN A 284 36.46 -0.57 -8.88
C GLN A 284 35.18 -0.70 -8.07
N VAL A 285 34.74 0.38 -7.39
CA VAL A 285 33.48 0.37 -6.61
C VAL A 285 32.28 0.02 -7.50
N LEU A 286 32.20 0.58 -8.70
CA LEU A 286 31.13 0.24 -9.65
C LEU A 286 31.19 -1.23 -10.06
N SER A 287 32.39 -1.76 -10.36
CA SER A 287 32.60 -3.17 -10.72
C SER A 287 32.17 -4.11 -9.59
N ASP A 288 32.55 -3.80 -8.35
CA ASP A 288 32.19 -4.58 -7.17
C ASP A 288 30.66 -4.60 -6.96
N CYS A 289 30.01 -3.44 -7.10
CA CYS A 289 28.55 -3.33 -7.06
C CYS A 289 27.87 -4.14 -8.17
N ARG A 290 28.35 -4.08 -9.41
CA ARG A 290 27.80 -4.88 -10.52
C ARG A 290 27.96 -6.39 -10.28
N THR A 291 29.10 -6.80 -9.74
CA THR A 291 29.41 -8.22 -9.44
C THR A 291 28.56 -8.75 -8.28
N ALA A 292 28.35 -7.93 -7.24
CA ALA A 292 27.55 -8.33 -6.08
C ALA A 292 26.05 -8.46 -6.40
N ALA A 293 25.56 -7.82 -7.46
CA ALA A 293 24.13 -7.74 -7.78
C ALA A 293 23.45 -9.10 -8.05
N ILE A 294 24.20 -10.13 -8.43
CA ILE A 294 23.66 -11.49 -8.68
C ILE A 294 23.61 -12.38 -7.43
N GLN A 295 24.13 -11.89 -6.30
CA GLN A 295 24.08 -12.66 -5.04
C GLN A 295 22.64 -12.80 -4.55
N PRO A 296 22.31 -13.84 -3.75
CA PRO A 296 20.97 -14.01 -3.20
C PRO A 296 20.46 -12.76 -2.47
N THR A 297 19.15 -12.52 -2.53
CA THR A 297 18.49 -11.40 -1.85
C THR A 297 18.83 -11.36 -0.36
N GLY A 298 19.13 -10.17 0.16
CA GLY A 298 19.53 -9.99 1.55
C GLY A 298 19.97 -8.56 1.87
N VAL A 299 20.70 -8.41 2.96
CA VAL A 299 21.22 -7.11 3.40
C VAL A 299 22.67 -6.96 2.94
N PHE A 300 22.94 -5.87 2.21
CA PHE A 300 24.25 -5.52 1.70
C PHE A 300 24.74 -4.21 2.30
N SER A 301 26.05 -4.08 2.50
CA SER A 301 26.68 -2.86 3.01
C SER A 301 27.74 -2.37 2.04
N LEU A 302 27.65 -1.09 1.66
CA LEU A 302 28.61 -0.43 0.77
C LEU A 302 29.42 0.61 1.56
N GLN A 303 30.69 0.28 1.85
CA GLN A 303 31.60 1.14 2.59
C GLN A 303 32.55 1.87 1.63
N VAL A 304 32.22 3.12 1.30
CA VAL A 304 32.99 3.93 0.35
C VAL A 304 33.08 5.37 0.87
N PRO A 305 34.24 6.03 0.81
CA PRO A 305 34.38 7.42 1.25
C PRO A 305 33.52 8.39 0.43
N THR A 306 33.36 9.62 0.92
CA THR A 306 32.73 10.71 0.16
C THR A 306 33.49 10.91 -1.17
N GLY A 307 32.74 11.24 -2.24
CA GLY A 307 33.32 11.34 -3.58
C GLY A 307 33.67 10.01 -4.26
N GLY A 308 33.56 8.85 -3.61
CA GLY A 308 33.88 7.54 -4.19
C GLY A 308 32.79 6.93 -5.10
N GLY A 309 31.77 7.70 -5.51
CA GLY A 309 30.77 7.22 -6.47
C GLY A 309 29.63 6.37 -5.89
N LYS A 310 29.38 6.45 -4.57
CA LYS A 310 28.35 5.65 -3.87
C LYS A 310 26.99 5.64 -4.56
N THR A 311 26.45 6.81 -4.88
CA THR A 311 25.06 6.95 -5.33
C THR A 311 24.76 6.15 -6.60
N LEU A 312 25.53 6.37 -7.67
CA LEU A 312 25.30 5.66 -8.93
C LEU A 312 25.75 4.20 -8.85
N ALA A 313 26.81 3.88 -8.10
CA ALA A 313 27.25 2.49 -7.92
C ALA A 313 26.21 1.66 -7.13
N SER A 314 25.63 2.21 -6.07
CA SER A 314 24.58 1.53 -5.30
C SER A 314 23.29 1.40 -6.12
N LEU A 315 22.95 2.38 -6.96
CA LEU A 315 21.81 2.27 -7.85
C LEU A 315 22.04 1.24 -8.97
N ALA A 316 23.26 1.16 -9.50
CA ALA A 316 23.64 0.11 -10.45
C ALA A 316 23.54 -1.28 -9.84
N PHE A 317 23.97 -1.45 -8.57
CA PHE A 317 23.70 -2.67 -7.81
C PHE A 317 22.19 -2.92 -7.68
N ALA A 318 21.42 -1.94 -7.20
CA ALA A 318 20.01 -2.12 -6.88
C ALA A 318 19.16 -2.48 -8.12
N LEU A 319 19.35 -1.80 -9.24
CA LEU A 319 18.63 -2.09 -10.49
C LEU A 319 19.00 -3.47 -11.05
N ARG A 320 20.30 -3.82 -11.05
CA ARG A 320 20.74 -5.15 -11.51
C ARG A 320 20.21 -6.25 -10.61
N HIS A 321 20.25 -6.05 -9.30
CA HIS A 321 19.73 -7.01 -8.32
C HIS A 321 18.22 -7.17 -8.48
N ALA A 322 17.48 -6.08 -8.64
CA ALA A 322 16.05 -6.12 -8.87
C ALA A 322 15.69 -6.87 -10.16
N VAL A 323 16.39 -6.59 -11.28
CA VAL A 323 16.19 -7.31 -12.54
C VAL A 323 16.54 -8.80 -12.41
N ALA A 324 17.66 -9.14 -11.78
CA ALA A 324 18.12 -10.52 -11.63
C ALA A 324 17.19 -11.39 -10.77
N HIS A 325 16.49 -10.78 -9.80
CA HIS A 325 15.59 -11.48 -8.88
C HIS A 325 14.10 -11.21 -9.13
N GLY A 326 13.76 -10.48 -10.19
CA GLY A 326 12.37 -10.16 -10.53
C GLY A 326 11.66 -9.30 -9.47
N LEU A 327 12.38 -8.36 -8.84
CA LEU A 327 11.80 -7.40 -7.91
C LEU A 327 11.14 -6.24 -8.68
N ASP A 328 10.11 -5.64 -8.10
CA ASP A 328 9.29 -4.65 -8.81
C ASP A 328 9.80 -3.21 -8.69
N ARG A 329 10.56 -2.87 -7.64
CA ARG A 329 10.87 -1.47 -7.29
C ARG A 329 12.25 -1.30 -6.66
N VAL A 330 12.86 -0.14 -6.90
CA VAL A 330 14.02 0.36 -6.16
C VAL A 330 13.60 1.60 -5.38
N ILE A 331 13.77 1.58 -4.06
CA ILE A 331 13.46 2.70 -3.17
C ILE A 331 14.77 3.20 -2.57
N VAL A 332 15.04 4.50 -2.74
CA VAL A 332 16.26 5.14 -2.22
C VAL A 332 15.89 6.01 -1.03
N ALA A 333 16.25 5.58 0.18
CA ALA A 333 16.04 6.35 1.40
C ALA A 333 17.26 7.22 1.70
N ILE A 334 17.08 8.54 1.75
CA ILE A 334 18.14 9.52 1.96
C ILE A 334 17.76 10.43 3.15
N PRO A 335 18.66 10.65 4.12
CA PRO A 335 18.30 11.26 5.41
C PRO A 335 18.03 12.77 5.37
N TYR A 336 18.50 13.50 4.34
CA TYR A 336 18.39 14.94 4.26
C TYR A 336 17.70 15.37 2.97
N THR A 337 16.73 16.30 3.07
CA THR A 337 15.97 16.81 1.92
C THR A 337 16.88 17.42 0.86
N SER A 338 17.92 18.17 1.26
CA SER A 338 18.88 18.76 0.33
C SER A 338 19.66 17.71 -0.48
N ILE A 339 19.95 16.55 0.10
CA ILE A 339 20.60 15.43 -0.61
C ILE A 339 19.58 14.70 -1.49
N VAL A 340 18.31 14.62 -1.07
CA VAL A 340 17.24 14.09 -1.92
C VAL A 340 17.12 14.94 -3.19
N GLU A 341 16.99 16.26 -3.07
CA GLU A 341 16.88 17.19 -4.21
C GLU A 341 18.05 17.01 -5.19
N GLN A 342 19.29 17.02 -4.69
CA GLN A 342 20.48 16.77 -5.52
C GLN A 342 20.46 15.41 -6.21
N THR A 343 20.00 14.37 -5.50
CA THR A 343 19.91 13.03 -6.07
C THR A 343 18.83 12.97 -7.14
N VAL A 344 17.69 13.61 -6.91
CA VAL A 344 16.58 13.69 -7.87
C VAL A 344 17.00 14.43 -9.13
N ASP A 345 17.77 15.51 -9.02
CA ASP A 345 18.32 16.21 -10.19
C ASP A 345 19.22 15.29 -11.04
N VAL A 346 20.11 14.55 -10.39
CA VAL A 346 20.98 13.56 -11.06
C VAL A 346 20.15 12.46 -11.72
N LEU A 347 19.20 11.86 -11.01
CA LEU A 347 18.38 10.77 -11.54
C LEU A 347 17.43 11.25 -12.63
N THR A 348 16.91 12.47 -12.53
CA THR A 348 16.09 13.11 -13.57
C THR A 348 16.90 13.32 -14.85
N GLY A 349 18.17 13.69 -14.75
CA GLY A 349 19.08 13.77 -15.90
C GLY A 349 19.35 12.43 -16.59
N ILE A 350 19.20 11.31 -15.87
CA ILE A 350 19.43 9.95 -16.41
C ILE A 350 18.14 9.33 -16.95
N PHE A 351 17.06 9.41 -16.17
CA PHE A 351 15.81 8.69 -16.45
C PHE A 351 14.73 9.57 -17.06
N GLY A 352 14.86 10.90 -17.02
CA GLY A 352 13.80 11.85 -17.34
C GLY A 352 12.90 12.13 -16.14
N ARG A 353 12.33 13.34 -16.07
CA ARG A 353 11.60 13.83 -14.88
C ARG A 353 10.38 12.98 -14.55
N ASP A 354 9.64 12.55 -15.56
CA ASP A 354 8.42 11.76 -15.37
C ASP A 354 8.69 10.35 -14.83
N ASN A 355 9.95 9.93 -14.78
CA ASN A 355 10.39 8.60 -14.37
C ASN A 355 11.03 8.59 -12.97
N VAL A 356 11.04 9.71 -12.25
CA VAL A 356 11.60 9.83 -10.90
C VAL A 356 10.54 10.39 -9.96
N ILE A 357 10.17 9.61 -8.95
CA ILE A 357 9.22 10.02 -7.92
C ILE A 357 10.01 10.42 -6.67
N GLU A 358 9.82 11.66 -6.22
CA GLU A 358 10.41 12.14 -4.97
C GLU A 358 9.34 12.30 -3.89
N HIS A 359 9.68 11.87 -2.68
CA HIS A 359 8.85 12.04 -1.50
C HIS A 359 9.68 12.64 -0.39
N HIS A 360 9.14 13.66 0.27
CA HIS A 360 9.74 14.28 1.44
C HIS A 360 8.74 14.24 2.59
N SER A 361 9.22 13.82 3.75
CA SER A 361 8.48 13.93 5.00
C SER A 361 9.38 14.69 5.97
N GLN A 362 8.91 15.82 6.47
CA GLN A 362 9.52 16.46 7.63
C GLN A 362 8.72 16.06 8.87
N ALA A 363 9.41 15.68 9.94
CA ALA A 363 8.78 15.59 11.23
C ALA A 363 8.63 17.03 11.75
N ASP A 364 7.41 17.55 11.77
CA ASP A 364 7.12 18.83 12.41
C ASP A 364 7.37 18.67 13.92
N GLY A 365 8.54 19.14 14.35
CA GLY A 365 8.90 19.22 15.77
C GLY A 365 8.10 20.33 16.44
N GLY A 366 6.86 20.07 16.83
CA GLY A 366 6.08 21.02 17.59
C GLY A 366 4.61 20.68 17.74
N VAL A 367 4.18 20.62 18.99
CA VAL A 367 2.82 20.70 19.57
C VAL A 367 1.74 21.33 18.65
N GLU A 368 1.28 20.62 17.62
CA GLU A 368 0.01 20.97 16.93
C GLU A 368 -0.72 19.70 16.43
N ARG A 369 -0.64 18.63 17.22
CA ARG A 369 -1.29 17.35 16.92
C ARG A 369 -2.73 17.33 17.44
N ARG A 370 -3.57 18.29 17.04
CA ARG A 370 -5.03 18.28 17.27
C ARG A 370 -5.66 19.42 16.44
N ARG A 371 -5.85 19.24 15.13
CA ARG A 371 -7.01 19.78 14.34
C ARG A 371 -6.92 19.77 12.81
N ARG A 372 -5.84 19.32 12.16
CA ARG A 372 -5.84 19.29 10.69
C ARG A 372 -5.60 17.88 10.16
N GLY A 373 -6.56 17.40 9.37
CA GLY A 373 -6.47 16.15 8.62
C GLY A 373 -5.21 16.13 7.76
N ARG A 374 -4.62 14.95 7.65
CA ARG A 374 -3.40 14.70 6.87
C ARG A 374 -3.67 14.97 5.39
N ALA A 375 -3.32 16.16 4.92
CA ALA A 375 -3.23 16.44 3.49
C ALA A 375 -1.87 15.93 2.99
N TRP A 376 -1.89 14.81 2.29
CA TRP A 376 -0.76 14.30 1.54
C TRP A 376 -0.65 15.11 0.24
N HIS A 377 0.39 15.92 0.09
CA HIS A 377 0.63 16.66 -1.15
C HIS A 377 1.85 16.09 -1.88
N ALA A 378 1.59 15.26 -2.89
CA ALA A 378 2.55 15.07 -3.98
C ALA A 378 2.53 16.34 -4.85
N ARG A 379 3.63 17.10 -4.88
CA ARG A 379 3.78 18.21 -5.81
C ARG A 379 4.29 17.67 -7.16
N THR A 380 3.38 17.49 -8.12
CA THR A 380 3.77 17.46 -9.53
C THR A 380 4.08 18.91 -9.93
N GLY A 381 5.36 19.28 -9.89
CA GLY A 381 5.80 20.62 -10.22
C GLY A 381 5.63 20.92 -11.71
N THR A 382 4.57 21.66 -12.06
CA THR A 382 4.66 22.67 -13.11
C THR A 382 4.97 23.99 -12.42
N ARG A 383 6.08 24.63 -12.78
CA ARG A 383 6.37 26.03 -12.42
C ARG A 383 6.53 26.84 -13.71
N PRO A 384 6.21 28.15 -13.64
CA PRO A 384 5.75 28.98 -14.76
C PRO A 384 6.77 29.18 -15.89
#